data_AF-A0A0F9IIR7-F1
#
_entry.id   AF-A0A0F9IIR7-F1
#
_cell.length_a   1.000
_cell.length_b   1.000
_cell.length_c   1.000
_cell.angle_alpha   90.00
_cell.angle_beta   90.00
_cell.angle_gamma   90.00
#
_symmetry.space_group_name_H-M   'P 1'
#
loop_
_entity.id
_entity.type
_entity.pdbx_description
1 polymer ?
#
loop_
_entity_poly.entity_id
_entity_poly.type
_entity_poly.pdbx_seq_one_letter_code
_entity_poly.pdbx_strand_id
1 'polypeptide(L)' 'MTLTPSYNRDYKSAKAVIEDFEAGKDFTIASIGPDMGRQCNIDDLEEGKIITLRYAKLRKCAVVTV' A
#
# COMPACT_ATOMS: atom_id res chain seq x y z
N MET A 1 8.04 -4.10 1.91
CA MET A 1 7.28 -4.46 0.68
C MET A 1 6.72 -3.19 0.07
N THR A 2 6.62 -3.08 -1.27
CA THR A 2 6.03 -1.90 -1.92
C THR A 2 4.60 -2.17 -2.36
N LEU A 3 3.67 -1.31 -1.95
CA LEU A 3 2.25 -1.37 -2.28
C LEU A 3 1.82 -0.12 -3.05
N THR A 4 0.85 -0.28 -3.94
CA THR A 4 0.23 0.80 -4.72
C THR A 4 -1.28 0.74 -4.58
N PRO A 5 -2.01 1.87 -4.64
CA PRO A 5 -3.45 1.85 -4.48
C PRO A 5 -4.11 1.02 -5.58
N SER A 6 -5.05 0.14 -5.22
CA SER A 6 -5.83 -0.63 -6.19
C SER A 6 -7.03 0.16 -6.72
N TYR A 7 -7.60 -0.31 -7.83
CA TYR A 7 -8.85 0.21 -8.42
C TYR A 7 -8.78 1.68 -8.86
N ASN A 8 -7.65 2.08 -9.46
CA ASN A 8 -7.40 3.47 -9.91
C ASN A 8 -7.53 4.53 -8.80
N ARG A 9 -7.39 4.13 -7.53
CA ARG A 9 -7.28 5.09 -6.43
C ARG A 9 -5.96 5.86 -6.54
N ASP A 10 -6.02 7.15 -6.23
CA ASP A 10 -4.84 7.99 -6.12
C ASP A 10 -5.02 8.92 -4.94
N TYR A 11 -4.00 9.01 -4.08
CA TYR A 11 -4.02 9.87 -2.91
C TYR A 11 -3.09 11.06 -3.13
N LYS A 12 -3.51 12.24 -2.67
CA LYS A 12 -2.71 13.47 -2.76
C LYS A 12 -1.80 13.68 -1.54
N SER A 13 -2.03 12.93 -0.46
CA SER A 13 -1.32 13.06 0.81
C SER A 13 -0.96 11.70 1.39
N ALA A 14 0.14 11.65 2.15
CA ALA A 14 0.55 10.46 2.89
C ALA A 14 -0.50 10.03 3.91
N LYS A 15 -1.13 11.00 4.60
CA LYS A 15 -2.16 10.72 5.59
C LYS A 15 -3.34 9.94 5.00
N ALA A 16 -3.85 10.37 3.84
CA ALA A 16 -5.00 9.73 3.21
C ALA A 16 -4.71 8.28 2.77
N VAL A 17 -3.49 7.99 2.29
CA VAL A 17 -3.12 6.61 1.91
C VAL A 17 -2.93 5.72 3.14
N ILE A 18 -2.44 6.26 4.24
CA ILE A 18 -2.28 5.53 5.50
C ILE A 18 -3.66 5.24 6.10
N GLU A 19 -4.56 6.24 6.18
CA GLU A 19 -5.93 6.05 6.68
C GLU A 19 -6.70 4.98 5.88
N ASP A 20 -6.55 4.96 4.56
CA ASP A 20 -7.19 3.95 3.71
C ASP A 20 -6.55 2.56 3.86
N PHE A 21 -5.26 2.48 4.17
CA PHE A 21 -4.55 1.23 4.47
C PHE A 21 -4.97 0.67 5.83
N GLU A 22 -5.01 1.51 6.85
CA GLU A 22 -5.50 1.16 8.20
C GLU A 22 -6.99 0.81 8.21
N ALA A 23 -7.78 1.39 7.28
CA ALA A 23 -9.18 1.02 7.08
C ALA A 23 -9.39 -0.34 6.41
N GLY A 24 -8.32 -1.13 6.19
CA GLY A 24 -8.40 -2.48 5.63
C GLY A 24 -8.69 -2.53 4.13
N LYS A 25 -8.48 -1.43 3.40
CA LYS A 25 -8.71 -1.45 1.94
C LYS A 25 -7.58 -2.16 1.22
N ASP A 26 -7.90 -2.70 0.04
CA ASP A 26 -6.93 -3.41 -0.78
C ASP A 26 -5.87 -2.50 -1.41
N PHE A 27 -4.65 -2.99 -1.47
CA PHE A 27 -3.55 -2.41 -2.22
C PHE A 27 -2.92 -3.47 -3.12
N THR A 28 -2.37 -3.05 -4.24
CA THR A 28 -1.68 -3.93 -5.19
C THR A 28 -0.20 -4.01 -4.81
N ILE A 29 0.33 -5.23 -4.73
CA ILE A 29 1.75 -5.47 -4.52
C ILE A 29 2.50 -5.05 -5.78
N ALA A 30 3.38 -4.05 -5.63
CA ALA A 30 4.23 -3.54 -6.69
C ALA A 30 5.72 -3.85 -6.46
N SER A 31 6.01 -4.77 -5.52
CA SER A 31 7.34 -5.32 -5.33
C SER A 31 7.59 -6.43 -6.35
N ILE A 32 8.82 -6.54 -6.84
CA ILE A 32 9.23 -7.65 -7.71
C ILE A 32 9.18 -8.94 -6.88
N GLY A 33 8.42 -9.93 -7.35
CA GLY A 33 8.20 -11.20 -6.67
C GLY A 33 7.03 -11.99 -7.27
N PRO A 34 6.77 -13.22 -6.77
CA PRO A 34 5.70 -14.08 -7.25
C PRO A 34 4.30 -13.46 -7.06
N ASP A 35 4.14 -12.62 -6.02
CA ASP A 35 2.88 -11.95 -5.71
C ASP A 35 2.74 -10.56 -6.36
N MET A 36 3.65 -10.18 -7.28
CA MET A 36 3.54 -8.91 -7.99
C MET A 36 2.21 -8.82 -8.75
N GLY A 37 1.49 -7.71 -8.56
CA GLY A 37 0.17 -7.48 -9.16
C GLY A 37 -0.99 -8.06 -8.35
N ARG A 38 -0.73 -8.85 -7.31
CA ARG A 38 -1.77 -9.35 -6.40
C ARG A 38 -2.27 -8.24 -5.48
N GLN A 39 -3.52 -8.35 -5.05
CA GLN A 39 -4.11 -7.50 -4.03
C GLN A 39 -3.80 -8.04 -2.63
N CYS A 40 -3.59 -7.13 -1.68
CA CYS A 40 -3.25 -7.40 -0.30
C CYS A 40 -3.80 -6.25 0.55
N ASN A 41 -4.34 -6.55 1.72
CA ASN A 41 -4.78 -5.57 2.70
C ASN A 41 -3.91 -5.66 3.96
N ILE A 42 -4.29 -4.93 5.01
CA ILE A 42 -3.56 -4.97 6.29
C ILE A 42 -3.68 -6.32 7.01
N ASP A 43 -4.82 -7.01 6.89
CA ASP A 43 -5.08 -8.31 7.53
C ASP A 43 -4.25 -9.46 6.93
N ASP A 44 -3.86 -9.36 5.65
CA ASP A 44 -2.95 -10.30 4.98
C ASP A 44 -1.47 -10.11 5.40
N LEU A 45 -1.15 -9.05 6.16
CA LEU A 45 0.20 -8.68 6.52
C LEU A 45 0.53 -9.06 7.96
N GLU A 46 1.76 -9.51 8.18
CA GLU A 46 2.27 -9.80 9.52
C GLU A 46 2.52 -8.50 10.29
N GLU A 47 2.15 -8.48 11.57
CA GLU A 47 2.44 -7.38 12.50
C GLU A 47 3.97 -7.13 12.59
N GLY A 48 4.37 -5.87 12.65
CA GLY A 48 5.75 -5.40 12.69
C GLY A 48 6.43 -5.24 11.31
N LYS A 49 5.70 -5.50 10.21
CA LYS A 49 6.27 -5.43 8.86
C LYS A 49 6.29 -4.01 8.33
N ILE A 50 7.43 -3.61 7.76
CA ILE A 50 7.59 -2.28 7.14
C ILE A 50 7.11 -2.33 5.68
N ILE A 51 6.09 -1.52 5.41
CA ILE A 51 5.43 -1.42 4.10
C ILE A 51 5.63 0.00 3.55
N THR A 52 5.97 0.06 2.26
CA THR A 52 6.10 1.30 1.51
C THR A 52 4.89 1.48 0.61
N LEU A 53 4.02 2.42 0.95
CA LEU A 53 2.83 2.79 0.19
C LEU A 53 3.20 3.90 -0.81
N ARG A 54 3.07 3.64 -2.11
CA ARG A 54 3.24 4.69 -3.13
C ARG A 54 1.93 5.44 -3.34
N TYR A 55 2.01 6.75 -3.57
CA TYR A 55 0.86 7.61 -3.83
C TYR A 55 1.22 8.76 -4.78
N ALA A 56 0.26 9.63 -5.09
CA ALA A 56 0.41 10.76 -6.01
C ALA A 56 0.95 10.34 -7.38
N LYS A 57 0.19 9.48 -8.07
CA LYS A 57 0.56 8.82 -9.33
C LYS A 57 1.87 8.05 -9.23
N LEU A 58 2.04 7.35 -8.10
CA LEU A 58 3.24 6.60 -7.74
C LEU A 58 4.51 7.45 -7.56
N ARG A 59 4.42 8.79 -7.57
CA ARG A 59 5.61 9.65 -7.51
C ARG A 59 6.12 9.87 -6.08
N LYS A 60 5.31 9.56 -5.08
CA LYS A 60 5.66 9.70 -3.66
C LYS A 60 5.52 8.37 -2.94
N CYS A 61 6.22 8.26 -1.81
CA CYS A 61 6.19 7.09 -0.94
C CYS A 61 5.86 7.53 0.49
N ALA A 62 5.03 6.75 1.17
CA ALA A 62 4.81 6.79 2.61
C ALA A 62 5.25 5.45 3.18
N VAL A 63 5.83 5.46 4.38
CA VAL A 63 6.25 4.24 5.07
C VAL A 63 5.31 4.04 6.25
N VAL A 64 4.77 2.82 6.37
CA VAL A 64 3.91 2.40 7.48
C VAL A 64 4.45 1.10 8.04
N THR A 65 4.33 0.95 9.36
CA THR A 65 4.57 -0.31 10.04
C THR A 65 3.21 -0.92 10.34
N VAL A 66 3.00 -2.16 9.89
CA VAL A 66 1.80 -2.96 10.20
C VAL A 66 1.81 -3.34 11.67
#